data_AF-A0A7J8W703-F1
#
_entry.id   AF-A0A7J8W703-F1
#
_cell.length_a   1.000
_cell.length_b   1.000
_cell.length_c   1.000
_cell.angle_alpha   90.00
_cell.angle_beta   90.00
_cell.angle_gamma   90.00
#
_symmetry.space_group_name_H-M   'P 1'
#
loop_
_entity.id
_entity.type
_entity.pdbx_description
1 polymer ?
#
loop_
_entity_poly.entity_id
_entity_poly.type
_entity_poly.pdbx_seq_one_letter_code
_entity_poly.pdbx_strand_id
1 'polypeptide(L)'
;MVEQLSELDGVVRRMILESFGIEKYMEEHMNSTKYLLRAMKYKPPNTSEKKLGSRDHTDKNIVTVLCQGIQGLEIQLKNGEWITAKPHSLTVFIGDSLFAPEELVDEEHPLMFKPFDFHDFLRFFHSDAA
;
A
#
# COMPACT_ATOMS: atom_id res chain seq x y z
N MET A 1 -12.08 -16.41 -3.56
CA MET A 1 -11.65 -15.00 -3.57
C MET A 1 -10.89 -14.63 -2.30
N VAL A 2 -11.48 -14.66 -1.09
CA VAL A 2 -10.76 -14.29 0.15
C VAL A 2 -9.57 -15.20 0.44
N GLU A 3 -9.72 -16.51 0.29
CA GLU A 3 -8.63 -17.49 0.45
C GLU A 3 -7.48 -17.23 -0.52
N GLN A 4 -7.78 -17.06 -1.82
CA GLN A 4 -6.77 -16.75 -2.85
C GLN A 4 -6.02 -15.44 -2.59
N LEU A 5 -6.69 -14.43 -2.04
CA LEU A 5 -6.04 -13.16 -1.65
C LEU A 5 -5.14 -13.35 -0.44
N SER A 6 -5.53 -14.20 0.52
CA SER A 6 -4.69 -14.56 1.67
C SER A 6 -3.48 -15.39 1.26
N GLU A 7 -3.61 -16.29 0.29
CA GLU A 7 -2.50 -17.04 -0.28
C GLU A 7 -1.50 -16.11 -0.98
N LEU A 8 -2.00 -15.16 -1.78
CA LEU A 8 -1.16 -14.16 -2.43
C LEU A 8 -0.41 -13.29 -1.40
N ASP A 9 -1.08 -12.83 -0.34
CA ASP A 9 -0.45 -12.12 0.79
C ASP A 9 0.70 -12.94 1.38
N GLY A 10 0.45 -14.23 1.67
CA GLY A 10 1.46 -15.13 2.21
C GLY A 10 2.65 -15.34 1.28
N VAL A 11 2.43 -15.45 -0.03
CA VAL A 11 3.50 -15.56 -1.03
C VAL A 11 4.34 -14.28 -1.08
N VAL A 12 3.71 -13.11 -1.14
CA VAL A 12 4.41 -11.82 -1.17
C VAL A 12 5.27 -11.64 0.08
N ARG A 13 4.69 -11.86 1.26
CA ARG A 13 5.41 -11.72 2.54
C ARG A 13 6.57 -12.72 2.65
N ARG A 14 6.38 -13.95 2.18
CA ARG A 14 7.46 -14.95 2.08
C ARG A 14 8.60 -14.44 1.21
N MET A 15 8.32 -13.98 0.00
CA MET A 15 9.33 -13.48 -0.93
C MET A 15 10.16 -12.35 -0.31
N ILE A 16 9.50 -11.45 0.44
CA ILE A 16 10.18 -10.35 1.14
C ILE A 16 11.09 -10.89 2.25
N LEU A 17 10.59 -11.77 3.12
CA LEU A 17 11.39 -12.31 4.22
C LEU A 17 12.57 -13.16 3.73
N GLU A 18 12.38 -13.94 2.65
CA GLU A 18 13.45 -14.70 1.99
C GLU A 18 14.50 -13.77 1.35
N SER A 19 14.09 -12.66 0.74
CA SER A 19 15.05 -11.68 0.19
C SER A 19 15.94 -11.04 1.27
N PHE A 20 15.46 -11.01 2.51
CA PHE A 20 16.20 -10.51 3.67
C PHE A 20 16.94 -11.62 4.45
N GLY A 21 16.80 -12.90 4.07
CA GLY A 21 17.41 -14.03 4.77
C GLY A 21 16.88 -14.25 6.20
N ILE A 22 15.63 -13.87 6.45
CA ILE A 22 14.98 -13.93 7.76
C ILE A 22 13.70 -14.79 7.74
N GLU A 23 13.56 -15.68 6.77
CA GLU A 23 12.43 -16.59 6.57
C GLU A 23 12.13 -17.48 7.78
N LYS A 24 13.11 -17.67 8.68
CA LYS A 24 12.91 -18.34 9.98
C LYS A 24 11.81 -17.71 10.84
N TYR A 25 11.48 -16.43 10.63
CA TYR A 25 10.40 -15.73 11.36
C TYR A 25 9.05 -15.75 10.62
N MET A 26 8.92 -16.50 9.51
CA MET A 26 7.71 -16.48 8.69
C MET A 26 6.45 -16.83 9.48
N GLU A 27 6.49 -17.88 10.30
CA GLU A 27 5.32 -18.30 11.09
C GLU A 27 4.91 -17.24 12.13
N GLU A 28 5.87 -16.69 12.87
CA GLU A 28 5.61 -15.61 13.84
C GLU A 28 5.04 -14.37 13.14
N HIS A 29 5.63 -13.99 12.02
CA HIS A 29 5.18 -12.85 11.22
C HIS A 29 3.73 -13.04 10.75
N MET A 30 3.38 -14.21 10.17
CA MET A 30 2.01 -14.48 9.74
C MET A 30 1.02 -14.46 10.92
N ASN A 31 1.39 -15.05 12.06
CA ASN A 31 0.55 -15.13 13.26
C ASN A 31 0.39 -13.79 13.99
N SER A 32 1.29 -12.82 13.77
CA SER A 32 1.20 -11.49 14.38
C SER A 32 0.16 -10.57 13.74
N THR A 33 -0.42 -10.97 12.60
CA THR A 33 -1.26 -10.10 11.76
C THR A 33 -2.72 -10.52 11.72
N LYS A 34 -3.60 -9.54 11.47
CA LYS A 34 -5.03 -9.76 11.23
C LYS A 34 -5.44 -9.13 9.90
N TYR A 35 -6.38 -9.77 9.21
CA TYR A 35 -6.91 -9.25 7.96
C TYR A 35 -8.03 -8.24 8.21
N LEU A 36 -8.00 -7.13 7.48
CA LEU A 36 -9.09 -6.16 7.40
C LEU A 36 -9.57 -6.10 5.95
N LEU A 37 -10.84 -6.45 5.72
CA LEU A 37 -11.48 -6.26 4.42
C LEU A 37 -12.17 -4.88 4.38
N ARG A 38 -11.81 -4.05 3.40
CA ARG A 38 -12.44 -2.76 3.14
C ARG A 38 -13.07 -2.77 1.75
N ALA A 39 -14.38 -2.53 1.68
CA ALA A 39 -15.09 -2.26 0.44
C ALA A 39 -15.29 -0.75 0.27
N MET A 40 -14.91 -0.20 -0.89
CA MET A 40 -14.99 1.22 -1.18
C MET A 40 -15.89 1.47 -2.39
N LYS A 41 -16.73 2.50 -2.31
CA LYS A 41 -17.62 2.93 -3.40
C LYS A 41 -17.42 4.41 -3.66
N TYR A 42 -17.08 4.75 -4.89
CA TYR A 42 -16.94 6.12 -5.34
C TYR A 42 -18.15 6.51 -6.19
N LYS A 43 -18.67 7.72 -5.97
CA LYS A 43 -19.71 8.29 -6.84
C LYS A 43 -19.03 8.97 -8.03
N PRO A 44 -19.54 8.81 -9.26
CA PRO A 44 -19.03 9.57 -10.39
C PRO A 44 -19.25 11.07 -10.15
N PRO A 45 -18.34 11.94 -10.63
CA PRO A 45 -18.56 13.38 -10.58
C PRO A 45 -19.78 13.76 -11.45
N ASN A 46 -20.56 14.75 -10.99
CA ASN A 46 -21.69 15.31 -11.75
C ASN A 46 -21.22 16.28 -12.86
N THR A 47 -19.91 16.47 -13.00
CA THR A 47 -19.25 17.37 -13.95
C THR A 47 -18.13 16.61 -14.67
N SER A 48 -17.56 17.22 -15.71
CA SER A 48 -16.37 16.71 -16.40
C SER A 48 -15.08 16.86 -15.58
N GLU A 49 -15.13 17.54 -14.43
CA GLU A 49 -13.96 17.72 -13.58
C GLU A 49 -13.63 16.45 -12.81
N LYS A 50 -12.34 16.08 -12.79
CA LYS A 50 -11.85 15.01 -11.93
C LYS A 50 -12.01 15.44 -10.47
N LYS A 51 -12.81 14.69 -9.71
CA LYS A 51 -12.94 14.88 -8.26
C LYS A 51 -12.19 13.77 -7.53
N LEU A 52 -11.34 14.14 -6.59
CA LEU A 52 -10.64 13.20 -5.72
C LEU A 52 -11.65 12.34 -4.94
N GLY A 53 -11.54 11.02 -5.09
CA GLY A 53 -12.33 10.05 -4.33
C GLY A 53 -11.74 9.76 -2.95
N SER A 54 -10.41 9.82 -2.83
CA SER A 54 -9.63 9.73 -1.60
C SER A 54 -8.48 10.72 -1.71
N ARG A 55 -8.02 11.24 -0.58
CA ARG A 55 -6.76 11.96 -0.52
C ARG A 55 -5.59 10.99 -0.69
N ASP A 56 -4.48 11.51 -1.17
CA ASP A 56 -3.21 10.80 -1.27
C ASP A 56 -2.73 10.37 0.12
N HIS A 57 -2.24 9.14 0.23
CA HIS A 57 -1.75 8.56 1.48
C HIS A 57 -0.90 7.31 1.21
N THR A 58 -0.19 6.87 2.24
CA THR A 58 0.38 5.52 2.34
C THR A 58 -0.46 4.66 3.28
N ASP A 59 -0.48 3.35 3.02
CA ASP A 59 -1.15 2.39 3.90
C ASP A 59 -0.32 2.13 5.15
N LYS A 60 -0.97 2.08 6.32
CA LYS A 60 -0.30 1.86 7.62
C LYS A 60 -0.04 0.39 7.93
N ASN A 61 -0.65 -0.52 7.18
CA ASN A 61 -0.56 -1.96 7.43
C ASN A 61 0.77 -2.54 6.91
N ILE A 62 0.88 -3.86 6.82
CA ILE A 62 2.08 -4.55 6.30
C ILE A 62 1.95 -4.74 4.79
N VAL A 63 0.83 -5.31 4.32
CA VAL A 63 0.53 -5.49 2.90
C VAL A 63 -0.94 -5.15 2.64
N THR A 64 -1.21 -4.49 1.52
CA THR A 64 -2.56 -4.32 0.95
C THR A 64 -2.62 -5.02 -0.40
N VAL A 65 -3.65 -5.83 -0.61
CA VAL A 65 -4.01 -6.35 -1.94
C VAL A 65 -5.28 -5.64 -2.41
N LEU A 66 -5.14 -4.74 -3.37
CA LEU A 66 -6.23 -3.96 -3.93
C LEU A 66 -6.75 -4.58 -5.23
N CYS A 67 -8.07 -4.78 -5.29
CA CYS A 67 -8.78 -5.16 -6.50
C CYS A 67 -9.64 -3.99 -6.99
N GLN A 68 -9.34 -3.45 -8.18
CA GLN A 68 -10.12 -2.37 -8.79
C GLN A 68 -10.86 -2.84 -10.04
N GLY A 69 -12.16 -2.53 -10.12
CA GLY A 69 -12.99 -2.83 -11.29
C GLY A 69 -13.04 -1.73 -12.35
N ILE A 70 -12.73 -0.49 -11.99
CA ILE A 70 -12.68 0.66 -12.90
C ILE A 70 -11.38 1.42 -12.69
N GLN A 71 -10.95 2.17 -13.71
CA GLN A 71 -9.77 3.01 -13.61
C GLN A 71 -10.02 4.17 -12.62
N GLY A 72 -9.07 4.40 -11.72
CA GLY A 72 -9.18 5.49 -10.74
C GLY A 72 -8.07 5.52 -9.70
N LEU A 73 -7.32 4.42 -9.53
CA LEU A 73 -6.13 4.42 -8.68
C LEU A 73 -4.97 5.13 -9.39
N GLU A 74 -4.45 6.16 -8.74
CA GLU A 74 -3.21 6.85 -9.12
C GLU A 74 -2.16 6.60 -8.02
N ILE A 75 -0.90 6.41 -8.43
CA ILE A 75 0.23 6.10 -7.56
C ILE A 75 1.29 7.17 -7.78
N GLN A 76 1.73 7.81 -6.70
CA GLN A 76 2.82 8.79 -6.76
C GLN A 76 4.17 8.08 -6.71
N LEU A 77 4.99 8.33 -7.72
CA LEU A 77 6.39 7.94 -7.78
C LEU A 77 7.24 8.86 -6.92
N LYS A 78 8.44 8.41 -6.54
CA LYS A 78 9.41 9.21 -5.79
C LYS A 78 9.76 10.58 -6.39
N ASN A 79 9.77 10.69 -7.71
CA ASN A 79 10.03 11.95 -8.42
C ASN A 79 8.84 12.92 -8.36
N GLY A 80 7.73 12.56 -7.68
CA GLY A 80 6.51 13.34 -7.58
C GLY A 80 5.51 13.12 -8.71
N GLU A 81 5.88 12.35 -9.74
CA GLU A 81 5.01 12.01 -10.86
C GLU A 81 3.90 11.04 -10.42
N TRP A 82 2.72 11.17 -11.03
CA TRP A 82 1.59 10.29 -10.79
C TRP A 82 1.38 9.35 -11.97
N ILE A 83 1.33 8.05 -11.69
CA ILE A 83 0.98 7.03 -12.69
C ILE A 83 -0.38 6.44 -12.39
N THR A 84 -1.14 6.09 -13.43
CA THR A 84 -2.44 5.43 -13.27
C THR A 84 -2.27 3.92 -13.28
N ALA A 85 -2.75 3.24 -12.24
CA ALA A 85 -2.73 1.79 -12.18
C ALA A 85 -3.79 1.17 -13.10
N LYS A 86 -3.47 0.00 -13.66
CA LYS A 86 -4.36 -0.71 -14.59
C LYS A 86 -5.60 -1.26 -13.85
N PRO A 87 -6.82 -1.06 -14.38
CA PRO A 87 -8.01 -1.72 -13.82
C PRO A 87 -8.01 -3.22 -14.11
N HIS A 88 -8.82 -3.98 -13.37
CA HIS A 88 -8.93 -5.45 -13.49
C HIS A 88 -7.61 -6.20 -13.23
N SER A 89 -6.69 -5.60 -12.49
CA SER A 89 -5.51 -6.28 -11.93
C SER A 89 -5.50 -6.18 -10.41
N LEU A 90 -4.80 -7.12 -9.76
CA LEU A 90 -4.45 -7.00 -8.36
C LEU A 90 -3.24 -6.08 -8.25
N THR A 91 -3.35 -5.06 -7.40
CA THR A 91 -2.23 -4.18 -7.06
C THR A 91 -1.83 -4.48 -5.63
N VAL A 92 -0.57 -4.80 -5.41
CA VAL A 92 -0.03 -5.08 -4.07
C VAL A 92 0.77 -3.88 -3.61
N PHE A 93 0.42 -3.35 -2.44
CA PHE A 93 1.15 -2.27 -1.78
C PHE A 93 1.81 -2.81 -0.53
N ILE A 94 3.05 -2.38 -0.31
CA ILE A 94 3.74 -2.57 0.97
C ILE A 94 3.39 -1.36 1.82
N GLY A 95 2.78 -1.62 2.97
CA GLY A 95 2.42 -0.58 3.91
C GLY A 95 3.57 -0.26 4.86
N ASP A 96 3.41 0.83 5.58
CA ASP A 96 4.47 1.42 6.41
C ASP A 96 4.89 0.51 7.57
N SER A 97 4.08 -0.47 7.99
CA SER A 97 4.51 -1.40 9.04
C SER A 97 5.60 -2.38 8.55
N LEU A 98 5.87 -2.43 7.24
CA LEU A 98 6.91 -3.26 6.64
C LEU A 98 7.94 -2.36 5.93
N PHE A 99 8.70 -1.59 6.70
CA PHE A 99 9.79 -0.77 6.17
C PHE A 99 10.99 -1.63 5.73
N ALA A 100 11.63 -1.21 4.64
CA ALA A 100 12.99 -1.63 4.33
C ALA A 100 13.93 -1.00 5.38
N PRO A 101 14.80 -1.79 6.04
CA PRO A 101 15.89 -1.25 6.85
C PRO A 101 16.72 -0.23 6.05
N GLU A 102 17.15 0.87 6.68
CA GLU A 102 17.95 1.92 6.02
C GLU A 102 19.22 1.35 5.36
N GLU A 103 19.80 0.31 5.97
CA GLU A 103 20.99 -0.37 5.49
C GLU A 103 20.79 -1.11 4.17
N LEU A 104 19.53 -1.37 3.77
CA LEU A 104 19.17 -2.04 2.52
C LEU A 104 18.68 -1.05 1.45
N VAL A 105 18.75 0.25 1.73
CA VAL A 105 18.38 1.31 0.79
C VAL A 105 19.66 1.99 0.29
N ASP A 106 20.06 1.68 -0.93
CA ASP A 106 21.28 2.20 -1.57
C ASP A 106 21.02 2.70 -3.01
N GLU A 107 22.09 3.03 -3.74
CA GLU A 107 21.98 3.51 -5.13
C GLU A 107 21.52 2.42 -6.12
N GLU A 108 21.77 1.15 -5.82
CA GLU A 108 21.37 -0.01 -6.64
C GLU A 108 19.93 -0.45 -6.32
N HIS A 109 19.52 -0.31 -5.06
CA HIS A 109 18.19 -0.64 -4.53
C HIS A 109 17.53 0.57 -3.85
N PRO A 110 17.28 1.67 -4.59
CA PRO A 110 16.64 2.83 -4.00
C PRO A 110 15.20 2.48 -3.62
N LEU A 111 14.67 3.08 -2.55
CA LEU A 111 13.22 3.05 -2.33
C LEU A 111 12.53 3.54 -3.63
N MET A 112 11.33 3.08 -3.95
CA MET A 112 10.63 3.54 -5.17
C MET A 112 9.49 4.52 -4.86
N PHE A 113 9.10 4.56 -3.59
CA PHE A 113 7.98 5.38 -3.08
C PHE A 113 8.46 6.26 -1.91
N LYS A 114 7.69 7.32 -1.63
CA LYS A 114 7.99 8.23 -0.52
C LYS A 114 7.70 7.53 0.82
N PRO A 115 8.64 7.50 1.78
CA PRO A 115 8.41 6.94 3.10
C PRO A 115 7.41 7.79 3.90
N PHE A 116 6.70 7.14 4.81
CA PHE A 116 5.69 7.78 5.64
C PHE A 116 6.27 8.61 6.79
N ASP A 117 5.71 9.80 6.98
CA ASP A 117 5.94 10.64 8.15
C ASP A 117 4.69 10.66 9.04
N PHE A 118 4.80 10.09 10.26
CA PHE A 118 3.70 10.03 11.22
C PHE A 118 3.22 11.40 11.69
N HIS A 119 4.12 12.38 11.74
CA HIS A 119 3.79 13.75 12.11
C HIS A 119 2.96 14.43 11.03
N ASP A 120 3.26 14.19 9.75
CA ASP A 120 2.42 14.66 8.63
C ASP A 120 1.00 14.11 8.70
N PHE A 121 0.83 12.84 9.06
CA PHE A 121 -0.49 12.22 9.23
C PHE A 121 -1.27 12.75 10.43
N LEU A 122 -0.62 12.96 11.58
CA LEU A 122 -1.32 13.55 12.72
C LEU A 122 -1.79 14.97 12.41
N ARG A 123 -0.94 15.78 11.74
CA ARG A 123 -1.34 17.11 11.27
C ARG A 123 -2.56 17.04 10.37
N PHE A 124 -2.58 16.10 9.43
CA PHE A 124 -3.71 15.84 8.54
C PHE A 124 -5.00 15.48 9.29
N PHE A 125 -4.94 14.50 10.19
CA PHE A 125 -6.13 13.99 10.88
C PHE A 125 -6.74 15.08 11.79
N HIS A 126 -5.89 15.94 12.35
CA HIS A 126 -6.34 17.06 13.18
C HIS A 126 -6.71 18.31 12.36
N SER A 127 -6.22 18.48 11.13
CA SER A 127 -6.61 19.60 10.26
C SER A 127 -7.96 19.42 9.57
N ASP A 128 -8.43 18.18 9.42
CA ASP A 128 -9.74 17.84 8.85
C ASP A 128 -10.85 17.65 9.91
N ALA A 129 -10.50 17.79 11.19
CA ALA A 129 -11.45 17.75 12.31
C ALA A 129 -12.05 19.13 12.66
N ALA A 130 -11.90 20.13 11.78
CA ALA A 130 -12.44 21.49 11.93
C ALA A 130 -13.30 21.88 10.72
#